data_AF-A0A8H4V1M1-F1
#
_entry.id   AF-A0A8H4V1M1-F1
#
_cell.length_a   1.000
_cell.length_b   1.000
_cell.length_c   1.000
_cell.angle_alpha   90.00
_cell.angle_beta   90.00
_cell.angle_gamma   90.00
#
_symmetry.space_group_name_H-M   'P 1'
#
loop_
_entity.id
_entity.type
_entity.pdbx_description
1 polymer ?
#
loop_
_entity_poly.entity_id
_entity_poly.type
_entity_poly.pdbx_seq_one_letter_code
_entity_poly.pdbx_strand_id
1 'polypeptide(L)'
;MDSSADFSSFQEKVTAALIKSTQTVKKIGDEDVDFHRTSSTEFAENLDEQSTRLLSLTSSLLKVATDGSDINPPVLEDEDAIEDNWRGIVDVIDNLLEKADACLDEFTGIIKKLSPPQQDRIREASTRQQEKNFPTIYDYGPSKIPKPQLQFRNAPNNHDTAPFRPLLKSKPHAIVPLEKSLQMVETEKKPAFYPNPYEKEIRDAKYPESAYVIAPPVEFGPVETTEAVWV
;
A
#
# COMPACT_ATOMS: atom_id res chain seq x y z
N MET A 1 17.61 -9.82 2.08
CA MET A 1 17.96 -9.89 0.65
C MET A 1 17.83 -8.48 0.12
N ASP A 2 18.90 -7.91 -0.41
CA ASP A 2 18.93 -6.51 -0.84
C ASP A 2 18.21 -6.38 -2.19
N SER A 3 16.88 -6.24 -2.14
CA SER A 3 15.97 -6.25 -3.31
C SER A 3 16.32 -5.20 -4.36
N SER A 4 17.12 -4.19 -4.01
CA SER A 4 17.55 -3.12 -4.90
C SER A 4 18.56 -3.59 -5.96
N ALA A 5 19.49 -4.48 -5.59
CA ALA A 5 20.53 -4.98 -6.50
C ALA A 5 19.97 -5.96 -7.55
N ASP A 6 18.93 -6.72 -7.17
CA ASP A 6 18.29 -7.68 -8.08
C ASP A 6 17.43 -6.98 -9.14
N PHE A 7 16.83 -5.84 -8.80
CA PHE A 7 15.94 -5.10 -9.71
C PHE A 7 16.66 -4.58 -10.96
N SER A 8 17.84 -3.98 -10.83
CA SER A 8 18.58 -3.46 -12.00
C SER A 8 18.91 -4.56 -13.00
N SER A 9 19.37 -5.72 -12.52
CA SER A 9 19.68 -6.87 -13.38
C SER A 9 18.43 -7.45 -14.06
N PHE A 10 17.29 -7.43 -13.37
CA PHE A 10 16.01 -7.86 -13.92
C PHE A 10 15.51 -6.87 -14.97
N GLN A 11 15.55 -5.57 -14.69
CA GLN A 11 15.16 -4.50 -15.61
C GLN A 11 15.96 -4.56 -16.91
N GLU A 12 17.28 -4.71 -16.85
CA GLU A 12 18.14 -4.85 -18.04
C GLU A 12 17.73 -6.05 -18.91
N LYS A 13 17.50 -7.21 -18.29
CA LYS A 13 17.07 -8.42 -19.03
C LYS A 13 15.71 -8.24 -19.69
N VAL A 14 14.73 -7.68 -18.96
CA VAL A 14 13.36 -7.47 -19.46
C VAL A 14 13.36 -6.45 -20.60
N THR A 15 14.04 -5.32 -20.44
CA THR A 15 14.12 -4.28 -21.48
C THR A 15 14.83 -4.78 -22.73
N ALA A 16 15.93 -5.53 -22.59
CA ALA A 16 16.62 -6.14 -23.72
C ALA A 16 15.73 -7.15 -24.49
N ALA A 17 15.00 -7.99 -23.76
CA ALA A 17 14.07 -8.94 -24.36
C ALA A 17 12.91 -8.23 -25.10
N LEU A 18 12.37 -7.16 -24.51
CA LEU A 18 11.30 -6.36 -25.11
C LEU A 18 11.76 -5.67 -26.39
N ILE A 19 12.94 -5.05 -26.39
CA ILE A 19 13.53 -4.42 -27.58
C ILE A 19 13.76 -5.46 -28.68
N LYS A 20 14.32 -6.63 -28.34
CA LYS A 20 14.54 -7.70 -29.32
C LYS A 20 13.22 -8.21 -29.91
N SER A 21 12.20 -8.40 -29.07
CA SER A 21 10.88 -8.86 -29.50
C SER A 21 10.23 -7.86 -30.47
N THR A 22 10.15 -6.58 -30.08
CA THR A 22 9.57 -5.51 -30.91
C THR A 22 10.30 -5.32 -32.25
N GLN A 23 11.63 -5.40 -32.26
CA GLN A 23 12.40 -5.36 -33.50
C GLN A 23 12.14 -6.57 -34.40
N THR A 24 11.94 -7.76 -33.82
CA THR A 24 11.67 -8.99 -34.58
C THR A 24 10.28 -8.94 -35.18
N VAL A 25 9.26 -8.53 -34.41
CA VAL A 25 7.89 -8.32 -34.90
C VAL A 25 7.85 -7.32 -36.05
N LYS A 26 8.58 -6.20 -35.92
CA LYS A 26 8.70 -5.22 -37.01
C LYS A 26 9.27 -5.84 -38.29
N LYS A 27 10.38 -6.58 -38.19
CA LYS A 27 10.99 -7.25 -39.34
C LYS A 27 10.06 -8.26 -40.00
N ILE A 28 9.27 -9.00 -39.20
CA ILE A 28 8.29 -9.94 -39.73
C ILE A 28 7.16 -9.19 -40.44
N GLY A 29 6.68 -8.08 -39.86
CA GLY A 29 5.63 -7.26 -40.47
C GLY A 29 6.05 -6.48 -41.72
N ASP A 30 7.36 -6.33 -41.96
CA ASP A 30 7.90 -5.73 -43.20
C ASP A 30 7.92 -6.74 -44.38
N GLU A 31 7.71 -8.03 -44.12
CA GLU A 31 7.65 -9.11 -45.14
C GLU A 31 6.19 -9.44 -45.52
N ASP A 32 5.99 -10.21 -46.60
CA ASP A 32 4.65 -10.63 -47.07
C ASP A 32 4.10 -11.80 -46.21
N VAL A 33 3.67 -11.47 -45.00
CA VAL A 33 3.15 -12.43 -44.02
C VAL A 33 1.92 -13.17 -44.55
N ASP A 34 1.04 -12.50 -45.29
CA ASP A 34 -0.20 -13.07 -45.83
C ASP A 34 0.09 -14.17 -46.86
N PHE A 35 1.07 -13.94 -47.74
CA PHE A 35 1.54 -14.96 -48.67
C PHE A 35 2.10 -16.18 -47.92
N HIS A 36 2.97 -15.96 -46.92
CA HIS A 36 3.56 -17.06 -46.16
C HIS A 36 2.52 -17.85 -45.34
N ARG A 37 1.50 -17.17 -44.81
CA ARG A 37 0.39 -17.78 -44.08
C ARG A 37 -0.45 -18.69 -44.97
N THR A 38 -0.71 -18.29 -46.22
CA THR A 38 -1.46 -19.10 -47.19
C THR A 38 -0.63 -20.24 -47.79
N SER A 39 0.69 -20.06 -47.90
CA SER A 39 1.59 -21.07 -48.48
C SER A 39 2.00 -22.17 -47.50
N SER A 40 1.97 -21.93 -46.19
CA SER A 40 2.42 -22.88 -45.17
C SER A 40 1.54 -22.85 -43.93
N THR A 41 0.84 -23.96 -43.67
CA THR A 41 0.03 -24.14 -42.46
C THR A 41 0.89 -24.12 -41.20
N GLU A 42 2.08 -24.72 -41.23
CA GLU A 42 3.01 -24.71 -40.10
C GLU A 42 3.45 -23.29 -39.73
N PHE A 43 3.69 -22.43 -40.72
CA PHE A 43 4.03 -21.03 -40.47
C PHE A 43 2.86 -20.28 -39.82
N ALA A 44 1.64 -20.48 -40.33
CA ALA A 44 0.44 -19.87 -39.78
C ALA A 44 0.20 -20.27 -38.32
N GLU A 45 0.27 -21.57 -38.00
CA GLU A 45 0.06 -22.08 -36.64
C GLU A 45 1.11 -21.53 -35.66
N ASN A 46 2.39 -21.50 -36.06
CA ASN A 46 3.45 -20.93 -35.22
C ASN A 46 3.26 -19.43 -34.98
N LEU A 47 2.81 -18.68 -35.99
CA LEU A 47 2.54 -17.24 -35.88
C LEU A 47 1.38 -16.98 -34.91
N ASP A 48 0.29 -17.75 -35.03
CA ASP A 48 -0.89 -17.65 -34.18
C ASP A 48 -0.55 -18.02 -32.72
N GLU A 49 0.30 -19.02 -32.49
CA GLU A 49 0.80 -19.37 -31.15
C GLU A 49 1.57 -18.21 -30.51
N GLN A 50 2.48 -17.57 -31.26
CA GLN A 50 3.24 -16.43 -30.74
C GLN A 50 2.36 -15.19 -30.53
N SER A 51 1.38 -14.93 -31.41
CA SER A 51 0.39 -13.85 -31.23
C SER A 51 -0.40 -14.06 -29.93
N THR A 52 -0.95 -15.27 -29.73
CA THR A 52 -1.67 -15.66 -28.51
C THR A 52 -0.81 -15.50 -27.26
N ARG A 53 0.47 -15.87 -27.34
CA ARG A 53 1.41 -15.71 -26.22
C ARG A 53 1.64 -14.23 -25.87
N LEU A 54 1.80 -13.36 -26.86
CA LEU A 54 1.95 -11.91 -26.63
C LEU A 54 0.68 -11.30 -26.03
N LEU A 55 -0.49 -11.71 -26.51
CA LEU A 55 -1.79 -11.32 -25.95
C LEU A 55 -1.91 -11.74 -24.48
N SER A 56 -1.57 -13.00 -24.15
CA SER A 56 -1.64 -13.52 -22.78
C SER A 56 -0.74 -12.77 -21.80
N LEU A 57 0.47 -12.38 -22.25
CA LEU A 57 1.40 -11.57 -21.47
C LEU A 57 0.84 -10.17 -21.24
N THR A 58 0.29 -9.54 -22.28
CA THR A 58 -0.33 -8.21 -22.20
C THR A 58 -1.50 -8.20 -21.23
N SER A 59 -2.41 -9.17 -21.34
CA SER A 59 -3.53 -9.38 -20.40
C SER A 59 -3.05 -9.59 -18.96
N SER A 60 -1.93 -10.30 -18.76
CA SER A 60 -1.34 -10.49 -17.43
C SER A 60 -0.77 -9.19 -16.87
N LEU A 61 -0.08 -8.40 -17.69
CA LEU A 61 0.45 -7.08 -17.29
C LEU A 61 -0.68 -6.12 -16.92
N LEU A 62 -1.77 -6.09 -17.69
CA LEU A 62 -2.92 -5.21 -17.42
C LEU A 62 -3.62 -5.58 -16.11
N LYS A 63 -3.74 -6.87 -15.80
CA LYS A 63 -4.25 -7.33 -14.49
C LYS A 63 -3.37 -6.88 -13.33
N VAL A 64 -2.05 -6.94 -13.48
CA VAL A 64 -1.13 -6.47 -12.44
C VAL A 64 -1.16 -4.94 -12.31
N ALA A 65 -1.27 -4.22 -13.44
CA ALA A 65 -1.34 -2.76 -13.44
C ALA A 65 -2.60 -2.21 -12.79
N THR A 66 -3.71 -2.94 -12.90
CA THR A 66 -5.00 -2.59 -12.30
C THR A 66 -5.17 -3.06 -10.86
N ASP A 67 -4.27 -3.91 -10.35
CA ASP A 67 -4.33 -4.40 -8.98
C ASP A 67 -4.23 -3.22 -7.99
N GLY A 68 -5.19 -3.15 -7.06
CA GLY A 68 -5.32 -2.05 -6.11
C GLY A 68 -5.80 -0.71 -6.71
N SER A 69 -6.33 -0.70 -7.94
CA SER A 69 -7.04 0.45 -8.53
C SER A 69 -8.54 0.16 -8.71
N ASP A 70 -9.35 1.20 -8.90
CA ASP A 70 -10.78 1.06 -9.21
C ASP A 70 -11.05 0.75 -10.69
N ILE A 71 -10.01 0.57 -11.50
CA ILE A 71 -10.11 0.31 -12.94
C ILE A 71 -10.20 -1.20 -13.17
N ASN A 72 -11.24 -1.64 -13.87
CA ASN A 72 -11.36 -3.04 -14.26
C ASN A 72 -10.38 -3.36 -15.41
N PRO A 73 -9.60 -4.45 -15.33
CA PRO A 73 -8.71 -4.84 -16.41
C PRO A 73 -9.50 -5.18 -17.67
N PRO A 74 -9.17 -4.58 -18.84
CA PRO A 74 -9.79 -4.97 -20.10
C PRO A 74 -9.41 -6.42 -20.46
N VAL A 75 -10.34 -7.13 -21.10
CA VAL A 75 -10.16 -8.52 -21.50
C VAL A 75 -9.73 -8.56 -22.96
N LEU A 76 -8.53 -9.08 -23.21
CA LEU A 76 -7.98 -9.25 -24.56
C LEU A 76 -7.95 -10.73 -24.89
N GLU A 77 -8.97 -11.21 -25.62
CA GLU A 77 -9.08 -12.61 -26.07
C GLU A 77 -8.39 -12.82 -27.42
N ASP A 78 -8.57 -11.86 -28.33
CA ASP A 78 -8.05 -11.87 -29.69
C ASP A 78 -7.60 -10.46 -30.14
N GLU A 79 -7.26 -10.34 -31.43
CA GLU A 79 -6.80 -9.10 -32.05
C GLU A 79 -7.91 -8.03 -32.09
N ASP A 80 -9.15 -8.43 -32.40
CA ASP A 80 -10.32 -7.55 -32.44
C ASP A 80 -10.63 -6.98 -31.04
N ALA A 81 -10.47 -7.80 -29.99
CA ALA A 81 -10.65 -7.37 -28.61
C ALA A 81 -9.68 -6.24 -28.20
N ILE A 82 -8.51 -6.10 -28.85
CA ILE A 82 -7.62 -4.96 -28.62
C ILE A 82 -8.27 -3.67 -29.11
N GLU A 83 -8.84 -3.69 -30.31
CA GLU A 83 -9.50 -2.50 -30.88
C GLU A 83 -10.73 -2.12 -30.07
N ASP A 84 -11.57 -3.11 -29.73
CA ASP A 84 -12.79 -2.92 -28.94
C ASP A 84 -12.51 -2.36 -27.54
N ASN A 85 -11.44 -2.85 -26.89
CA ASN A 85 -11.07 -2.45 -25.53
C ASN A 85 -9.96 -1.39 -25.48
N TRP A 86 -9.61 -0.75 -26.60
CA TRP A 86 -8.50 0.20 -26.68
C TRP A 86 -8.60 1.32 -25.65
N ARG A 87 -9.82 1.83 -25.41
CA ARG A 87 -10.08 2.84 -24.38
C ARG A 87 -9.69 2.36 -22.99
N GLY A 88 -10.06 1.13 -22.63
CA GLY A 88 -9.71 0.55 -21.33
C GLY A 88 -8.21 0.37 -21.17
N ILE A 89 -7.48 0.02 -22.24
CA ILE A 89 -6.02 -0.05 -22.22
C ILE A 89 -5.41 1.33 -21.95
N VAL A 90 -5.91 2.38 -22.62
CA VAL A 90 -5.46 3.77 -22.42
C VAL A 90 -5.73 4.22 -20.98
N ASP A 91 -6.92 3.95 -20.43
CA ASP A 91 -7.27 4.32 -19.05
C ASP A 91 -6.29 3.70 -18.02
N VAL A 92 -5.87 2.45 -18.24
CA VAL A 92 -4.85 1.79 -17.40
C VAL A 92 -3.49 2.48 -17.52
N ILE A 93 -3.07 2.83 -18.74
CA ILE A 93 -1.80 3.53 -18.97
C ILE A 93 -1.82 4.91 -18.30
N ASP A 94 -2.90 5.67 -18.46
CA ASP A 94 -3.06 7.00 -17.86
C ASP A 94 -2.99 6.92 -16.33
N ASN A 95 -3.62 5.90 -15.72
CA ASN A 95 -3.51 5.67 -14.27
C ASN A 95 -2.09 5.35 -13.82
N LEU A 96 -1.34 4.57 -14.60
CA LEU A 96 0.07 4.28 -14.30
C LEU A 96 0.94 5.53 -14.40
N LEU A 97 0.69 6.40 -15.39
CA LEU A 97 1.40 7.66 -15.54
C LEU A 97 1.06 8.64 -14.41
N GLU A 98 -0.20 8.72 -13.99
CA GLU A 98 -0.61 9.53 -12.83
C GLU A 98 0.07 9.05 -11.53
N LYS A 99 0.14 7.73 -11.31
CA LYS A 99 0.87 7.15 -10.17
C LYS A 99 2.37 7.43 -10.24
N ALA A 100 2.96 7.36 -11.43
CA ALA A 100 4.37 7.68 -11.63
C ALA A 100 4.66 9.15 -11.33
N ASP A 101 3.83 10.07 -11.82
CA ASP A 101 3.94 11.50 -11.55
C ASP A 101 3.79 11.80 -10.06
N ALA A 102 2.81 11.17 -9.38
CA ALA A 102 2.64 11.31 -7.93
C ALA A 102 3.88 10.83 -7.15
N CYS A 103 4.48 9.71 -7.56
CA CYS A 103 5.72 9.19 -6.96
C CYS A 103 6.92 10.12 -7.23
N LEU A 104 7.02 10.67 -8.44
CA LEU A 104 8.05 11.65 -8.80
C LEU A 104 7.88 12.95 -8.01
N ASP A 105 6.65 13.44 -7.79
CA ASP A 105 6.36 14.63 -6.99
C ASP A 105 6.73 14.45 -5.51
N GLU A 106 6.51 13.25 -4.97
CA GLU A 106 6.94 12.87 -3.62
C GLU A 106 8.47 12.81 -3.52
N PHE A 107 9.14 12.17 -4.49
CA PHE A 107 10.59 11.98 -4.50
C PHE A 107 11.37 13.28 -4.76
N THR A 108 10.92 14.08 -5.73
CA THR A 108 11.55 15.37 -6.08
C THR A 108 11.23 16.47 -5.07
N GLY A 109 10.26 16.24 -4.17
CA GLY A 109 9.78 17.24 -3.23
C GLY A 109 9.13 18.43 -3.94
N ILE A 110 8.56 18.23 -5.15
CA ILE A 110 7.70 19.20 -5.83
C ILE A 110 6.33 19.30 -5.15
N ILE A 111 5.97 18.31 -4.31
CA ILE A 111 5.31 18.63 -3.02
C ILE A 111 6.34 19.40 -2.20
N LYS A 112 6.57 20.65 -2.59
CA LYS A 112 7.37 21.60 -1.83
C LYS A 112 6.71 21.58 -0.47
N LYS A 113 7.42 21.07 0.54
CA LYS A 113 7.42 21.70 1.85
C LYS A 113 7.58 23.18 1.55
N LEU A 114 6.46 23.90 1.51
CA LEU A 114 6.39 25.32 1.19
C LEU A 114 7.42 25.99 2.08
N SER A 115 8.57 26.29 1.48
CA SER A 115 9.67 26.90 2.19
C SER A 115 9.25 28.33 2.52
N PRO A 116 9.67 28.89 3.66
CA PRO A 116 9.04 30.06 4.25
C PRO A 116 8.97 31.36 3.41
N PRO A 117 9.84 31.67 2.42
CA PRO A 117 9.87 33.05 1.91
C PRO A 117 8.85 33.35 0.79
N GLN A 118 8.07 32.37 0.31
CA GLN A 118 7.02 32.63 -0.71
C GLN A 118 5.62 32.80 -0.12
N GLN A 119 5.41 32.51 1.17
CA GLN A 119 4.13 32.79 1.84
C GLN A 119 3.93 34.28 2.12
N ASP A 120 4.99 35.06 2.29
CA ASP A 120 4.86 36.48 2.63
C ASP A 120 4.37 37.34 1.45
N ARG A 121 4.57 36.91 0.20
CA ARG A 121 4.04 37.63 -0.98
C ARG A 121 2.56 37.40 -1.25
N ILE A 122 1.98 36.30 -0.73
CA ILE A 122 0.55 35.99 -0.89
C ILE A 122 -0.28 36.49 0.30
N ARG A 123 0.36 36.68 1.46
CA ARG A 123 -0.28 37.19 2.70
C ARG A 123 -0.72 38.64 2.61
N GLU A 124 -0.11 39.47 1.77
CA GLU A 124 -0.52 40.87 1.59
C GLU A 124 -1.80 41.03 0.76
N ALA A 125 -2.21 40.01 -0.01
CA ALA A 125 -3.36 40.11 -0.91
C ALA A 125 -4.69 39.56 -0.34
N SER A 126 -4.69 38.96 0.86
CA SER A 126 -5.88 38.27 1.39
C SER A 126 -6.18 38.58 2.87
N THR A 127 -6.15 39.85 3.27
CA THR A 127 -6.83 40.30 4.49
C THR A 127 -8.35 40.35 4.28
N ARG A 128 -9.00 39.19 4.40
CA ARG A 128 -10.40 39.10 4.86
C ARG A 128 -10.42 38.23 6.10
N GLN A 129 -10.48 38.88 7.25
CA GLN A 129 -10.68 38.24 8.54
C GLN A 129 -12.06 37.58 8.53
N GLN A 130 -12.10 36.25 8.52
CA GLN A 130 -13.27 35.49 8.94
C GLN A 130 -13.00 34.94 10.34
N GLU A 131 -13.99 35.09 11.20
CA GLU A 131 -13.97 34.74 12.61
C GLU A 131 -13.67 33.24 12.80
N LYS A 132 -12.78 32.94 13.75
CA LYS A 132 -12.30 31.59 14.01
C LYS A 132 -13.35 30.79 14.79
N ASN A 133 -14.25 30.13 14.06
CA ASN A 133 -15.05 29.06 14.65
C ASN A 133 -14.19 27.80 14.89
N PHE A 134 -14.56 27.05 15.93
CA PHE A 134 -13.91 25.79 16.28
C PHE A 134 -14.07 24.79 15.12
N PRO A 135 -12.99 24.10 14.66
CA PRO A 135 -13.06 23.24 13.48
C PRO A 135 -13.99 22.05 13.76
N THR A 136 -14.98 21.84 12.88
CA THR A 136 -15.85 20.67 12.93
C THR A 136 -15.19 19.49 12.20
N ILE A 137 -15.60 18.26 12.50
CA ILE A 137 -14.99 16.98 12.04
C ILE A 137 -14.87 16.87 10.50
N TYR A 138 -15.61 17.70 9.75
CA TYR A 138 -15.62 17.70 8.29
C TYR A 138 -15.11 19.01 7.67
N ASP A 139 -14.61 19.95 8.48
CA ASP A 139 -14.09 21.22 8.02
C ASP A 139 -12.59 21.07 7.68
N TYR A 140 -12.32 20.41 6.56
CA TYR A 140 -11.00 20.40 5.92
C TYR A 140 -10.71 21.75 5.23
N GLY A 141 -10.91 22.86 5.94
CA GLY A 141 -10.20 24.10 5.60
C GLY A 141 -8.68 23.89 5.59
N PRO A 142 -7.84 24.92 5.35
CA PRO A 142 -6.38 24.79 5.26
C PRO A 142 -5.69 24.45 6.61
N SER A 143 -6.37 23.73 7.50
CA SER A 143 -5.82 22.99 8.63
C SER A 143 -4.85 21.94 8.10
N LYS A 144 -3.59 22.38 7.97
CA LYS A 144 -2.41 21.55 7.71
C LYS A 144 -2.10 20.69 8.94
N ILE A 145 -3.01 19.82 9.33
CA ILE A 145 -2.72 18.83 10.37
C ILE A 145 -1.78 17.81 9.73
N PRO A 146 -0.49 17.75 10.13
CA PRO A 146 0.42 16.77 9.55
C PRO A 146 -0.07 15.38 9.92
N LYS A 147 0.08 14.42 8.99
CA LYS A 147 -0.22 13.00 9.27
C LYS A 147 0.72 12.52 10.39
N PRO A 148 0.23 12.28 11.62
CA PRO A 148 1.10 11.94 12.76
C PRO A 148 1.82 10.61 12.55
N GLN A 149 1.25 9.69 11.74
CA GLN A 149 1.87 8.41 11.41
C GLN A 149 3.23 8.58 10.73
N LEU A 150 3.43 9.67 9.98
CA LEU A 150 4.70 9.98 9.31
C LEU A 150 5.80 10.41 10.29
N GLN A 151 5.43 10.75 11.53
CA GLN A 151 6.36 11.17 12.58
C GLN A 151 6.78 10.00 13.48
N PHE A 152 6.23 8.80 13.28
CA PHE A 152 6.60 7.63 14.06
C PHE A 152 8.01 7.16 13.67
N ARG A 153 8.82 6.81 14.68
CA ARG A 153 10.16 6.22 14.43
C ARG A 153 10.06 4.89 13.68
N ASN A 154 9.03 4.11 13.98
CA ASN A 154 8.71 2.88 13.27
C ASN A 154 7.50 3.15 12.38
N ALA A 155 7.69 3.08 11.06
CA ALA A 155 6.60 3.24 10.12
C ALA A 155 5.58 2.10 10.26
N PRO A 156 4.27 2.35 10.09
CA PRO A 156 3.27 1.30 10.00
C PRO A 156 3.59 0.34 8.84
N ASN A 157 3.51 -0.98 9.09
CA ASN A 157 3.67 -2.00 8.05
C ASN A 157 2.32 -2.69 7.79
N ASN A 158 1.71 -2.39 6.64
CA ASN A 158 0.43 -2.95 6.22
C ASN A 158 0.56 -4.19 5.31
N HIS A 159 1.79 -4.61 4.99
CA HIS A 159 2.07 -5.75 4.12
C HIS A 159 2.51 -6.99 4.90
N ASP A 160 2.52 -6.93 6.23
CA ASP A 160 2.89 -8.07 7.06
C ASP A 160 1.78 -9.14 7.01
N THR A 161 2.11 -10.29 6.44
CA THR A 161 1.23 -11.46 6.38
C THR A 161 1.44 -12.39 7.58
N ALA A 162 2.44 -12.13 8.40
CA ALA A 162 2.71 -12.93 9.59
C ALA A 162 1.67 -12.65 10.70
N PRO A 163 1.46 -13.61 11.62
CA PRO A 163 0.65 -13.37 12.80
C PRO A 163 1.21 -12.21 13.64
N PHE A 164 0.32 -11.38 14.19
CA PHE A 164 0.72 -10.24 15.02
C PHE A 164 1.65 -10.67 16.16
N ARG A 165 2.86 -10.12 16.15
CA ARG A 165 3.85 -10.32 17.22
C ARG A 165 3.70 -9.20 18.28
N PRO A 166 3.49 -9.53 19.57
CA PRO A 166 3.41 -8.53 20.62
C PRO A 166 4.63 -7.60 20.67
N LEU A 167 4.39 -6.29 20.78
CA LEU A 167 5.43 -5.25 20.84
C LEU A 167 6.11 -5.12 22.21
N LEU A 168 5.77 -5.99 23.16
CA LEU A 168 6.18 -5.93 24.55
C LEU A 168 7.68 -6.25 24.69
N LYS A 169 8.45 -5.34 25.29
CA LYS A 169 9.91 -5.49 25.50
C LYS A 169 10.28 -5.98 26.90
N SER A 170 9.44 -5.70 27.89
CA SER A 170 9.63 -6.11 29.28
C SER A 170 8.28 -6.53 29.85
N LYS A 171 8.28 -7.51 30.76
CA LYS A 171 7.06 -8.06 31.37
C LYS A 171 7.07 -7.84 32.88
N PRO A 172 6.60 -6.69 33.38
CA PRO A 172 6.40 -6.45 34.81
C PRO A 172 5.42 -7.46 35.43
N HIS A 173 5.62 -7.80 36.72
CA HIS A 173 4.73 -8.71 37.46
C HIS A 173 4.52 -10.08 36.79
N ALA A 174 5.54 -10.60 36.11
CA ALA A 174 5.46 -11.86 35.38
C ALA A 174 5.39 -13.09 36.31
N ILE A 175 4.45 -13.98 36.01
CA ILE A 175 4.44 -15.37 36.51
C ILE A 175 5.14 -16.28 35.49
N VAL A 176 4.96 -15.99 34.20
CA VAL A 176 5.64 -16.65 33.08
C VAL A 176 6.66 -15.68 32.46
N PRO A 177 7.93 -16.07 32.29
CA PRO A 177 8.94 -15.24 31.62
C PRO A 177 8.51 -14.79 30.22
N LEU A 178 8.93 -13.58 29.82
CA LEU A 178 8.57 -12.97 28.53
C LEU A 178 8.97 -13.86 27.35
N GLU A 179 10.15 -14.49 27.42
CA GLU A 179 10.69 -15.33 26.36
C GLU A 179 9.81 -16.55 26.08
N LYS A 180 9.13 -17.06 27.12
CA LYS A 180 8.16 -18.16 26.98
C LYS A 180 6.82 -17.67 26.46
N SER A 181 6.42 -16.46 26.84
CA SER A 181 5.18 -15.83 26.39
C SER A 181 5.20 -15.37 24.94
N LEU A 182 6.38 -15.13 24.34
CA LEU A 182 6.54 -14.71 22.95
C LEU A 182 6.78 -15.87 21.97
N GLN A 183 6.45 -17.10 22.36
CA GLN A 183 6.54 -18.26 21.49
C GLN A 183 5.27 -18.43 20.66
N MET A 184 5.44 -18.70 19.37
CA MET A 184 4.32 -18.97 18.48
C MET A 184 3.75 -20.36 18.79
N VAL A 185 2.43 -20.46 18.84
CA VAL A 185 1.71 -21.71 19.08
C VAL A 185 1.01 -22.13 17.81
N GLU A 186 1.24 -23.37 17.39
CA GLU A 186 0.53 -24.01 16.29
C GLU A 186 -0.59 -24.89 16.87
N THR A 187 -1.77 -24.84 16.27
CA THR A 187 -2.92 -25.63 16.72
C THR A 187 -3.62 -26.21 15.49
N GLU A 188 -4.05 -27.47 15.53
CA GLU A 188 -4.72 -28.13 14.38
C GLU A 188 -5.96 -27.36 13.86
N LYS A 189 -6.59 -26.56 14.72
CA LYS A 189 -7.84 -25.83 14.43
C LYS A 189 -7.65 -24.37 14.07
N LYS A 190 -6.45 -23.79 14.24
CA LYS A 190 -6.22 -22.34 14.08
C LYS A 190 -4.86 -22.08 13.41
N PRO A 191 -4.76 -21.04 12.57
CA PRO A 191 -3.46 -20.62 12.06
C PRO A 191 -2.53 -20.30 13.22
N ALA A 192 -1.22 -20.47 13.01
CA ALA A 192 -0.22 -20.18 14.03
C ALA A 192 -0.39 -18.74 14.56
N PHE A 193 -0.25 -18.56 15.87
CA PHE A 193 -0.44 -17.24 16.49
C PHE A 193 0.46 -17.07 17.72
N TYR A 194 0.73 -15.81 18.08
CA TYR A 194 1.35 -15.49 19.36
C TYR A 194 0.27 -15.36 20.44
N PRO A 195 0.35 -16.12 21.55
CA PRO A 195 -0.60 -16.00 22.64
C PRO A 195 -0.47 -14.63 23.32
N ASN A 196 -1.53 -14.21 24.04
CA ASN A 196 -1.46 -12.98 24.83
C ASN A 196 -0.37 -13.14 25.90
N PRO A 197 0.65 -12.24 25.94
CA PRO A 197 1.76 -12.40 26.87
C PRO A 197 1.36 -12.49 28.34
N TYR A 198 0.22 -11.93 28.74
CA TYR A 198 -0.27 -11.92 30.13
C TYR A 198 -1.42 -12.91 30.38
N GLU A 199 -1.71 -13.84 29.46
CA GLU A 199 -2.87 -14.74 29.60
C GLU A 199 -2.88 -15.51 30.94
N LYS A 200 -1.74 -16.10 31.32
CA LYS A 200 -1.64 -16.86 32.56
C LYS A 200 -1.77 -15.95 33.78
N GLU A 201 -1.08 -14.82 33.77
CA GLU A 201 -1.13 -13.82 34.84
C GLU A 201 -2.55 -13.32 35.10
N ILE A 202 -3.31 -13.05 34.04
CA ILE A 202 -4.69 -12.57 34.14
C ILE A 202 -5.61 -13.66 34.70
N ARG A 203 -5.47 -14.91 34.24
CA ARG A 203 -6.27 -16.03 34.73
C ARG A 203 -5.99 -16.37 36.20
N ASP A 204 -4.72 -16.27 36.59
CA ASP A 204 -4.27 -16.55 37.96
C ASP A 204 -4.28 -15.28 38.84
N ALA A 205 -4.74 -14.14 38.31
CA ALA A 205 -4.71 -12.85 39.00
C ALA A 205 -5.58 -12.90 40.26
N LYS A 206 -4.97 -12.54 41.39
CA LYS A 206 -5.69 -12.27 42.63
C LYS A 206 -5.93 -10.78 42.74
N TYR A 207 -7.20 -10.37 42.71
CA TYR A 207 -7.55 -8.98 42.94
C TYR A 207 -7.27 -8.59 44.39
N PRO A 208 -6.98 -7.30 44.65
CA PRO A 208 -6.83 -6.82 46.02
C PRO A 208 -8.11 -7.07 46.81
N GLU A 209 -7.98 -7.30 48.12
CA GLU A 209 -9.13 -7.60 49.00
C GLU A 209 -10.22 -6.53 48.95
N SER A 210 -9.84 -5.26 48.75
CA SER A 210 -10.76 -4.14 48.58
C SER A 210 -11.73 -4.29 47.42
N ALA A 211 -11.40 -5.07 46.38
CA ALA A 211 -12.29 -5.32 45.26
C ALA A 211 -13.45 -6.28 45.60
N TYR A 212 -13.32 -7.07 46.67
CA TYR A 212 -14.33 -8.04 47.10
C TYR A 212 -15.20 -7.53 48.25
N VAL A 213 -14.84 -6.39 48.85
CA VAL A 213 -15.55 -5.78 49.97
C VAL A 213 -16.47 -4.68 49.45
N ILE A 214 -17.72 -4.68 49.89
CA ILE A 214 -18.65 -3.59 49.59
C ILE A 214 -18.20 -2.34 50.37
N ALA A 215 -17.90 -1.27 49.65
CA ALA A 215 -17.52 0.02 50.20
C ALA A 215 -18.48 1.11 49.67
N PRO A 216 -18.68 2.22 50.41
CA PRO A 216 -19.44 3.35 49.89
C PRO A 216 -18.73 3.94 48.65
N PRO A 217 -19.48 4.46 47.65
CA PRO A 217 -18.90 5.13 46.49
C PRO A 217 -17.99 6.30 46.90
N VAL A 218 -16.88 6.46 46.19
CA VAL A 218 -16.00 7.63 46.32
C VAL A 218 -16.48 8.68 45.32
N GLU A 219 -16.90 9.83 45.83
CA GLU A 219 -17.31 10.96 44.99
C GLU A 219 -16.12 11.50 44.16
N PHE A 220 -16.41 12.01 42.98
CA PHE A 220 -15.40 12.64 42.14
C PHE A 220 -14.82 13.89 42.81
N GLY A 221 -13.56 14.21 42.51
CA GLY A 221 -12.93 15.43 43.00
C GLY A 221 -13.64 16.69 42.47
N PRO A 222 -13.62 17.82 43.20
CA PRO A 222 -14.27 19.05 42.72
C PRO A 222 -13.67 19.48 41.37
N VAL A 223 -14.53 19.72 40.39
CA VAL A 223 -14.13 20.08 39.01
C VAL A 223 -13.28 21.36 39.00
N GLU A 224 -13.54 22.26 39.94
CA GLU A 224 -12.95 23.59 40.01
C GLU A 224 -11.50 23.56 40.52
N THR A 225 -11.14 22.50 41.23
CA THR A 225 -9.80 22.31 41.80
C THR A 225 -9.02 21.19 41.12
N THR A 226 -9.68 20.39 40.29
CA THR A 226 -9.08 19.21 39.65
C THR A 226 -8.69 19.57 38.22
N GLU A 227 -7.40 19.83 38.00
CA GLU A 227 -6.86 20.09 36.65
C GLU A 227 -6.40 18.80 35.97
N ALA A 228 -6.64 18.69 34.67
CA ALA A 228 -6.12 17.58 33.87
C ALA A 228 -4.60 17.72 33.71
N VAL A 229 -3.87 16.65 34.04
CA VAL A 229 -2.42 16.60 33.84
C VAL A 229 -2.13 16.24 32.38
N TRP A 230 -1.46 17.13 31.65
CA TRP A 230 -0.90 16.84 30.34
C TRP A 230 0.38 16.02 30.49
N VAL A 231 0.42 14.83 29.89
CA VAL A 231 1.54 13.86 29.96
C VAL A 231 2.17 13.69 28.59
#